data_AF-A0A316A5G8-F1
#
_entry.id   AF-A0A316A5G8-F1
#
_cell.length_a   1.000
_cell.length_b   1.000
_cell.length_c   1.000
_cell.angle_alpha   90.00
_cell.angle_beta   90.00
_cell.angle_gamma   90.00
#
_symmetry.space_group_name_H-M   'P 1'
#
loop_
_entity.id
_entity.type
_entity.pdbx_description
1 polymer ?
#
loop_
_entity_poly.entity_id
_entity_poly.type
_entity_poly.pdbx_seq_one_letter_code
_entity_poly.pdbx_strand_id
1 'polypeptide(L)'
;MRSFIKNRCIMFCIIFSVLVLIHFFRGGELSNEVVYSFMFVSFFSSVMSFVLKDNEKFSARRVMIYQFIYLCIIMVTIVGISCLLGWKQSLSTVGINFIIVMGIYLLIKYLLFTEDKKEAEGINTALKERKNNMK
;
A
#
# COMPACT_ATOMS: atom_id res chain seq x y z
N MET A 1 -15.23 -12.09 -3.92
CA MET A 1 -14.60 -11.17 -4.92
C MET A 1 -14.98 -9.69 -4.74
N ARG A 2 -16.26 -9.30 -4.64
CA ARG A 2 -16.66 -7.87 -4.51
C ARG A 2 -15.98 -7.12 -3.35
N SER A 3 -15.85 -7.72 -2.16
CA SER A 3 -15.16 -7.10 -1.02
C SER A 3 -13.65 -6.95 -1.23
N PHE A 4 -13.00 -7.91 -1.90
CA PHE A 4 -11.56 -7.85 -2.18
C PHE A 4 -11.23 -6.70 -3.14
N ILE A 5 -11.98 -6.57 -4.24
CA ILE A 5 -11.81 -5.48 -5.21
C ILE A 5 -12.09 -4.12 -4.55
N LYS A 6 -13.14 -4.05 -3.72
CA LYS A 6 -13.48 -2.83 -2.97
C LYS A 6 -12.34 -2.38 -2.05
N ASN A 7 -11.74 -3.29 -1.28
CA ASN A 7 -10.63 -2.96 -0.38
C ASN A 7 -9.39 -2.48 -1.15
N ARG A 8 -9.07 -3.09 -2.29
CA ARG A 8 -7.95 -2.63 -3.13
C ARG A 8 -8.22 -1.25 -3.74
N CYS A 9 -9.44 -0.97 -4.21
CA CYS A 9 -9.81 0.38 -4.67
C CYS A 9 -9.75 1.43 -3.55
N ILE A 10 -10.16 1.07 -2.32
CA ILE A 10 -10.05 1.98 -1.18
C ILE A 10 -8.58 2.28 -0.88
N MET A 11 -7.71 1.26 -0.87
CA MET A 11 -6.27 1.46 -0.69
C MET A 11 -5.66 2.32 -1.81
N PHE A 12 -6.05 2.09 -3.06
CA PHE A 12 -5.65 2.95 -4.18
C PHE A 12 -5.98 4.42 -3.91
N CYS A 13 -7.25 4.71 -3.56
CA CYS A 13 -7.68 6.08 -3.29
C CYS A 13 -6.91 6.70 -2.12
N ILE A 14 -6.70 5.97 -1.03
CA ILE A 14 -5.97 6.50 0.13
C ILE A 14 -4.51 6.79 -0.22
N ILE A 15 -3.80 5.85 -0.87
CA ILE A 15 -2.39 6.05 -1.26
C ILE A 15 -2.26 7.25 -2.20
N PHE A 16 -3.16 7.36 -3.17
CA PHE A 16 -3.20 8.47 -4.10
C PHE A 16 -3.42 9.81 -3.38
N SER A 17 -4.42 9.89 -2.50
CA SER A 17 -4.69 11.10 -1.72
C SER A 17 -3.52 11.50 -0.83
N VAL A 18 -2.84 10.53 -0.20
CA VAL A 18 -1.66 10.79 0.64
C VAL A 18 -0.51 11.34 -0.19
N LEU A 19 -0.25 10.75 -1.37
CA LEU A 19 0.79 11.24 -2.28
C LEU A 19 0.52 12.68 -2.75
N VAL A 20 -0.72 12.96 -3.14
CA VAL A 20 -1.15 14.32 -3.54
C VAL A 20 -0.97 15.30 -2.38
N LEU A 21 -1.37 14.94 -1.16
CA LEU A 21 -1.20 15.79 0.02
C LEU A 21 0.28 16.06 0.32
N ILE A 22 1.13 15.02 0.32
CA ILE A 22 2.58 15.18 0.56
C ILE A 22 3.21 16.11 -0.48
N HIS A 23 2.83 15.97 -1.75
CA HIS A 23 3.33 16.82 -2.82
C HIS A 23 2.86 18.27 -2.69
N PHE A 24 1.60 18.46 -2.32
CA PHE A 24 1.02 19.79 -2.08
C PHE A 24 1.68 20.49 -0.89
N PHE A 25 1.92 19.79 0.23
CA PHE A 25 2.64 20.33 1.39
C PHE A 25 4.11 20.70 1.09
N ARG A 26 4.70 20.11 0.05
CA ARG A 26 6.03 20.49 -0.43
C ARG A 26 6.05 21.75 -1.29
N GLY A 27 4.90 22.37 -1.54
CA GLY A 27 4.76 23.52 -2.44
C GLY A 27 4.92 23.15 -3.91
N GLY A 28 4.74 21.86 -4.26
CA GLY A 28 4.81 21.41 -5.65
C GLY A 28 3.54 21.72 -6.42
N GLU A 29 3.69 22.20 -7.65
CA GLU A 29 2.56 22.33 -8.57
C GLU A 29 2.08 20.95 -9.04
N LEU A 30 0.77 20.80 -9.18
CA LEU A 30 0.13 19.60 -9.70
C LEU A 30 0.08 19.68 -11.23
N SER A 31 1.19 19.34 -11.88
CA SER A 31 1.19 19.11 -13.32
C SER A 31 0.51 17.78 -13.67
N ASN A 32 -0.02 17.67 -14.89
CA ASN A 32 -0.65 16.43 -15.37
C ASN A 32 0.32 15.23 -15.27
N GLU A 33 1.60 15.44 -15.54
CA GLU A 33 2.64 14.38 -15.44
C GLU A 33 2.81 13.85 -14.01
N VAL A 34 2.78 14.72 -13.01
CA VAL A 34 2.88 14.34 -11.60
C VAL A 34 1.63 13.55 -11.18
N VAL A 35 0.45 14.01 -11.61
CA VAL A 35 -0.82 13.33 -11.31
C VAL A 35 -0.84 11.92 -11.92
N TYR A 36 -0.44 11.76 -13.20
CA TYR A 36 -0.35 10.44 -13.83
C TYR A 36 0.65 9.53 -13.12
N SER A 37 1.78 10.08 -12.67
CA SER A 37 2.79 9.34 -11.92
C SER A 37 2.23 8.85 -10.57
N PHE A 38 1.52 9.69 -9.83
CA PHE A 38 0.88 9.30 -8.57
C PHE A 38 -0.23 8.27 -8.78
N MET A 39 -1.06 8.41 -9.82
CA MET A 39 -2.04 7.40 -10.17
C MET A 39 -1.36 6.05 -10.43
N PHE A 40 -0.28 6.04 -11.23
CA PHE A 40 0.41 4.80 -11.56
C PHE A 40 1.03 4.13 -10.33
N VAL A 41 1.74 4.90 -9.49
CA VAL A 41 2.34 4.40 -8.25
C VAL A 41 1.29 3.89 -7.28
N SER A 42 0.17 4.60 -7.12
CA SER A 42 -0.92 4.19 -6.23
C SER A 42 -1.60 2.93 -6.72
N PHE A 43 -1.79 2.82 -8.04
CA PHE A 43 -2.38 1.63 -8.65
C PHE A 43 -1.47 0.42 -8.41
N PHE A 44 -0.19 0.52 -8.77
CA PHE A 44 0.77 -0.56 -8.57
C PHE A 44 0.90 -0.95 -7.10
N SER A 45 0.97 0.02 -6.18
CA SER A 45 1.06 -0.25 -4.75
C SER A 45 -0.20 -0.96 -4.22
N SER A 46 -1.39 -0.50 -4.63
CA SER A 46 -2.64 -1.12 -4.20
C SER A 46 -2.83 -2.53 -4.77
N VAL A 47 -2.40 -2.78 -6.01
CA VAL A 47 -2.44 -4.13 -6.60
C VAL A 47 -1.42 -5.01 -5.86
N MET A 48 -0.15 -4.60 -5.77
CA MET A 48 0.91 -5.41 -5.15
C MET A 48 0.76 -5.60 -3.64
N SER A 49 -0.11 -4.85 -2.97
CA SER A 49 -0.41 -5.06 -1.55
C SER A 49 -0.94 -6.46 -1.22
N PHE A 50 -1.31 -7.29 -2.21
CA PHE A 50 -1.59 -8.72 -1.96
C PHE A 50 -0.33 -9.48 -1.50
N VAL A 51 0.87 -9.08 -1.94
CA VAL A 51 2.15 -9.67 -1.56
C VAL A 51 2.44 -9.47 -0.07
N LEU A 52 1.86 -8.41 0.50
CA LEU A 52 1.97 -8.06 1.92
C LEU A 52 0.94 -8.78 2.81
N LYS A 53 -0.06 -9.45 2.22
CA LYS A 53 -1.10 -10.11 3.01
C LYS A 53 -0.48 -11.32 3.72
N ASP A 54 -0.51 -11.28 5.05
CA ASP A 54 0.07 -12.34 5.87
C ASP A 54 -0.75 -13.61 5.63
N ASN A 55 -0.06 -14.67 5.22
CA ASN A 55 -0.67 -15.98 5.08
C ASN A 55 -0.27 -16.71 6.36
N GLU A 56 -1.23 -16.97 7.25
CA GLU A 56 -1.01 -17.53 8.60
C GLU A 56 -0.13 -18.79 8.64
N LYS A 57 0.09 -19.44 7.49
CA LYS A 57 0.99 -20.57 7.29
C LYS A 57 2.48 -20.21 7.19
N PHE A 58 2.85 -18.93 7.10
CA PHE A 58 4.23 -18.51 6.89
C PHE A 58 4.94 -18.15 8.21
N SER A 59 6.16 -18.68 8.36
CA SER A 59 7.10 -18.25 9.41
C SER A 59 7.40 -16.75 9.28
N ALA A 60 7.53 -16.06 10.42
CA ALA A 60 7.87 -14.63 10.50
C ALA A 60 9.07 -14.22 9.60
N ARG A 61 10.04 -15.12 9.39
CA ARG A 61 11.19 -14.89 8.51
C ARG A 61 10.78 -14.75 7.04
N ARG A 62 9.79 -15.53 6.56
CA ARG A 62 9.28 -15.44 5.19
C ARG A 62 8.46 -14.18 4.99
N VAL A 63 7.63 -13.81 5.96
CA VAL A 63 6.85 -12.56 5.93
C VAL A 63 7.78 -11.35 5.77
N MET A 64 8.90 -11.31 6.51
CA MET A 64 9.91 -10.26 6.38
C MET A 64 10.56 -10.24 4.98
N ILE A 65 10.84 -11.40 4.38
CA ILE A 65 11.40 -11.49 3.02
C ILE A 65 10.41 -10.95 1.99
N TYR A 66 9.11 -11.32 2.07
CA TYR A 66 8.10 -10.80 1.14
C TYR A 66 7.88 -9.30 1.28
N GLN A 67 7.97 -8.75 2.49
CA GLN A 67 7.95 -7.30 2.73
C GLN A 67 9.15 -6.59 2.08
N PHE A 68 10.34 -7.17 2.19
CA PHE A 68 11.54 -6.65 1.55
C PHE A 68 11.42 -6.70 0.02
N ILE A 69 10.94 -7.82 -0.54
CA ILE A 69 10.70 -7.99 -1.98
C ILE A 69 9.69 -6.94 -2.48
N TYR A 70 8.61 -6.71 -1.75
CA TYR A 70 7.62 -5.68 -2.07
C TYR A 70 8.25 -4.28 -2.17
N LEU A 71 9.07 -3.89 -1.19
CA LEU A 71 9.78 -2.62 -1.20
C LEU A 71 10.74 -2.51 -2.40
N CYS A 72 11.49 -3.58 -2.70
CA CYS A 72 12.37 -3.63 -3.86
C CYS A 72 11.60 -3.46 -5.18
N ILE A 73 10.47 -4.15 -5.35
CA ILE A 73 9.64 -4.06 -6.55
C ILE A 73 9.14 -2.63 -6.76
N ILE A 74 8.64 -1.98 -5.71
CA ILE A 74 8.16 -0.59 -5.82
C ILE A 74 9.30 0.37 -6.16
N MET A 75 10.47 0.22 -5.52
CA MET A 75 11.63 1.07 -5.83
C MET A 75 12.09 0.89 -7.28
N VAL A 76 12.18 -0.34 -7.76
CA VAL A 76 12.52 -0.64 -9.17
C VAL A 76 11.48 -0.03 -10.12
N THR A 77 10.20 -0.07 -9.75
CA THR A 77 9.12 0.52 -10.57
C THR A 77 9.27 2.04 -10.67
N ILE A 78 9.53 2.73 -9.56
CA ILE A 78 9.70 4.19 -9.53
C ILE A 78 10.96 4.61 -10.31
N VAL A 79 12.07 3.91 -10.10
CA VAL A 79 13.32 4.18 -10.83
C VAL A 79 13.16 3.90 -12.32
N GLY A 80 12.49 2.79 -12.68
CA GLY A 80 12.21 2.42 -14.06
C GLY A 80 11.35 3.45 -14.80
N ILE A 81 10.27 3.91 -14.18
CA ILE A 81 9.42 4.99 -14.74
C ILE A 81 10.22 6.28 -14.90
N SER A 82 10.99 6.65 -13.88
CA SER A 82 11.81 7.87 -13.92
C SER A 82 12.83 7.82 -15.06
N CYS A 83 13.42 6.66 -15.31
CA CYS A 83 14.37 6.45 -16.41
C CYS A 83 13.67 6.53 -17.78
N LEU A 84 12.50 5.89 -17.93
CA LEU A 84 11.71 5.93 -19.17
C LEU A 84 11.22 7.35 -19.52
N LEU A 85 10.88 8.15 -18.51
CA LEU A 85 10.44 9.54 -18.68
C LEU A 85 11.62 10.53 -18.82
N GLY A 86 12.86 10.05 -18.78
CA GLY A 86 14.05 10.91 -18.89
C GLY A 86 14.25 11.85 -17.69
N TRP A 87 13.63 11.56 -16.55
CA TRP A 87 13.76 12.38 -15.36
C TRP A 87 15.17 12.23 -14.78
N LYS A 88 15.94 13.33 -14.76
CA LYS A 88 17.25 13.37 -14.09
C LYS A 88 17.03 13.22 -12.58
N GLN A 89 17.25 12.01 -12.07
CA GLN A 89 17.24 11.75 -10.64
C GLN A 89 18.62 12.02 -10.05
N SER A 90 18.71 12.97 -9.12
CA SER A 90 19.87 13.10 -8.24
C SER A 90 19.78 12.07 -7.11
N LEU A 91 20.91 11.80 -6.45
CA LEU A 91 20.96 10.89 -5.30
C LEU A 91 20.02 11.35 -4.17
N SER A 92 19.84 12.67 -4.00
CA SER A 92 18.93 13.23 -3.00
C SER A 92 17.46 12.96 -3.35
N THR A 93 17.09 13.03 -4.63
CA THR A 93 15.74 12.68 -5.10
C THR A 93 15.44 11.19 -4.88
N VAL A 94 16.42 10.31 -5.10
CA VAL A 94 16.27 8.87 -4.81
C VAL A 94 16.03 8.62 -3.32
N GLY A 95 16.80 9.28 -2.43
CA GLY A 95 16.62 9.16 -0.98
C GLY A 95 15.24 9.64 -0.51
N ILE A 96 14.75 10.73 -1.07
CA ILE A 96 13.40 11.24 -0.80
C ILE A 96 12.33 10.24 -1.25
N ASN A 97 12.49 9.67 -2.45
CA ASN A 97 11.56 8.66 -2.97
C ASN A 97 11.53 7.41 -2.08
N PHE A 98 12.68 6.99 -1.55
CA PHE A 98 12.75 5.88 -0.60
C PHE A 98 11.92 6.15 0.66
N ILE A 99 12.00 7.36 1.23
CA ILE A 99 11.22 7.75 2.41
C ILE A 99 9.72 7.72 2.09
N ILE A 100 9.31 8.23 0.93
CA ILE A 100 7.90 8.19 0.50
C ILE A 100 7.41 6.75 0.37
N VAL A 101 8.19 5.87 -0.25
CA VAL A 101 7.86 4.45 -0.38
C VAL A 101 7.74 3.77 0.98
N MET A 102 8.64 4.09 1.91
CA MET A 102 8.55 3.59 3.29
C MET A 102 7.27 4.05 3.99
N GLY A 103 6.87 5.31 3.79
CA GLY A 103 5.61 5.85 4.29
C GLY A 103 4.39 5.13 3.71
N ILE A 104 4.36 4.91 2.40
CA ILE A 104 3.30 4.15 1.72
C ILE A 104 3.24 2.72 2.26
N TYR A 105 4.38 2.07 2.43
CA TYR A 105 4.46 0.72 2.98
C TYR A 105 3.87 0.64 4.39
N LEU A 106 4.26 1.54 5.28
CA LEU A 106 3.69 1.59 6.65
C LEU A 106 2.19 1.81 6.62
N LEU A 107 1.71 2.69 5.74
CA LEU A 107 0.29 2.98 5.58
C LEU A 107 -0.49 1.76 5.10
N ILE A 108 0.01 1.05 4.08
CA ILE A 108 -0.61 -0.19 3.59
C ILE A 108 -0.62 -1.24 4.69
N LYS A 109 0.48 -1.41 5.43
CA LYS A 109 0.55 -2.35 6.54
C LYS A 109 -0.46 -2.03 7.64
N TYR A 110 -0.61 -0.75 7.98
CA TYR A 110 -1.61 -0.29 8.93
C TYR A 110 -3.04 -0.57 8.46
N LEU A 111 -3.34 -0.32 7.18
CA LEU A 111 -4.65 -0.59 6.60
C LEU A 111 -4.98 -2.08 6.60
N LEU A 112 -4.03 -2.94 6.20
CA LEU A 112 -4.19 -4.40 6.24
C LEU A 112 -4.46 -4.89 7.67
N PHE A 113 -3.68 -4.41 8.65
CA PHE A 113 -3.89 -4.78 10.06
C PHE A 113 -5.28 -4.37 10.56
N THR A 114 -5.77 -3.20 10.15
CA THR A 114 -7.11 -2.72 10.52
C THR A 114 -8.21 -3.57 9.89
N GLU A 115 -8.03 -3.99 8.64
CA GLU A 115 -8.95 -4.92 7.96
C GLU A 115 -9.01 -6.26 8.69
N ASP A 116 -7.85 -6.87 8.98
CA ASP A 116 -7.78 -8.17 9.66
C ASP A 116 -8.40 -8.11 11.06
N LYS A 117 -8.16 -7.02 11.81
CA LYS A 117 -8.77 -6.81 13.12
C LYS A 117 -10.30 -6.74 13.03
N LYS A 118 -10.84 -6.01 12.06
CA LYS A 118 -12.29 -5.87 11.86
C LYS A 118 -12.94 -7.20 11.46
N GLU A 119 -12.26 -8.00 10.65
CA GLU A 119 -12.72 -9.33 10.27
C GLU A 119 -12.76 -10.27 11.49
N ALA A 120 -11.72 -10.26 12.32
CA ALA A 120 -11.65 -11.05 13.55
C ALA A 120 -12.77 -10.69 14.55
N GLU A 121 -13.06 -9.40 14.75
CA GLU A 121 -14.15 -8.93 15.61
C GLU A 121 -15.54 -9.38 15.09
N GLY A 122 -15.74 -9.37 13.77
CA GLY A 122 -16.97 -9.86 13.14
C GLY A 122 -17.20 -11.36 13.37
N ILE A 123 -16.15 -12.17 13.21
CA ILE A 123 -16.20 -13.62 13.48
C ILE A 123 -16.50 -13.88 14.96
N ASN A 124 -15.85 -13.16 15.86
CA ASN A 124 -16.03 -13.36 17.30
C ASN A 124 -17.45 -13.00 17.76
N THR A 125 -18.05 -11.96 17.17
CA THR A 125 -19.44 -11.57 17.41
C THR A 125 -20.41 -12.65 16.89
N ALA A 126 -20.21 -13.13 15.67
CA ALA A 126 -21.04 -14.19 15.10
C ALA A 126 -20.96 -15.52 15.88
N LEU A 127 -19.79 -15.87 16.42
CA LEU A 127 -19.62 -17.04 17.28
C LEU A 127 -20.35 -16.88 18.63
N LYS A 128 -20.32 -15.68 19.22
CA LYS A 128 -21.07 -15.39 20.46
C LYS A 128 -22.58 -15.48 20.23
N GLU A 129 -23.10 -14.94 19.13
CA GLU A 129 -24.51 -15.04 18.78
C GLU A 129 -24.96 -16.50 18.59
N ARG A 130 -24.18 -17.31 17.86
CA ARG A 130 -24.48 -18.75 17.71
C ARG A 130 -24.44 -19.51 19.04
N LYS A 131 -23.49 -19.19 19.92
CA LYS A 131 -23.39 -19.81 21.25
C LYS A 131 -24.57 -19.44 22.14
N ASN A 132 -25.07 -18.21 22.05
CA ASN A 132 -26.24 -17.76 22.81
C ASN A 132 -27.55 -18.35 22.25
N ASN A 133 -27.66 -18.56 20.93
CA ASN A 133 -28.84 -19.15 20.31
C ASN A 133 -28.94 -20.69 20.47
N MET A 134 -27.89 -21.35 20.97
CA MET A 134 -27.92 -22.79 21.31
C MET A 134 -28.17 -23.06 22.80
N LYS A 135 -28.34 -22.01 23.62
CA LYS A 135 -28.77 -22.10 25.02
C LYS A 135 -30.26 -21.84 25.12
#